data_AF-A0A1C5BPZ6-F1
#
_entry.id   AF-A0A1C5BPZ6-F1
#
_cell.length_a   1.000
_cell.length_b   1.000
_cell.length_c   1.000
_cell.angle_alpha   90.00
_cell.angle_beta   90.00
_cell.angle_gamma   90.00
#
_symmetry.space_group_name_H-M   'P 1'
#
loop_
_entity.id
_entity.type
_entity.pdbx_description
1 polymer ?
#
loop_
_entity_poly.entity_id
_entity_poly.type
_entity_poly.pdbx_seq_one_letter_code
_entity_poly.pdbx_strand_id
1 'polypeptide(L)'
;MLVLAEQEPTLYAAFHHIRVDAQEDSVAIIAQRLGVDPRLDIRPAVAVAAGAGALLAAQAAWARGGHPDNLPRLIGQAFDALSGELLTQHPAGAAPHSTTEGNATS
;
A
#
# COMPACT_ATOMS: atom_id res chain seq x y z
N MET A 1 20.83 -16.99 -1.61
CA MET A 1 21.21 -15.57 -1.76
C MET A 1 20.20 -14.63 -1.08
N LEU A 2 19.71 -14.99 0.12
CA LEU A 2 18.98 -14.07 1.03
C LEU A 2 19.52 -14.21 2.48
N VAL A 3 20.59 -14.98 2.66
CA VAL A 3 21.21 -15.27 3.97
C VAL A 3 22.50 -14.48 4.17
N LEU A 4 23.03 -13.82 3.12
CA LEU A 4 24.29 -13.04 3.21
C LEU A 4 24.05 -11.54 3.38
N ALA A 5 22.82 -11.04 3.16
CA ALA A 5 22.49 -9.63 3.34
C ALA A 5 22.27 -9.23 4.81
N GLU A 6 22.17 -10.19 5.73
CA GLU A 6 22.09 -9.95 7.17
C GLU A 6 23.47 -9.66 7.82
N GLN A 7 24.58 -9.79 7.08
CA GLN A 7 25.94 -9.64 7.64
C GLN A 7 26.64 -8.30 7.35
N GLU A 8 26.03 -7.37 6.59
CA GLU A 8 26.65 -6.07 6.28
C GLU A 8 25.70 -4.87 6.58
N PRO A 9 25.85 -4.21 7.75
CA PRO A 9 25.02 -3.08 8.19
C PRO A 9 25.00 -1.88 7.21
N THR A 10 26.07 -1.71 6.43
CA THR A 10 26.26 -0.64 5.45
C THR A 10 25.39 -0.81 4.19
N LEU A 11 25.16 -2.05 3.75
CA LEU A 11 24.31 -2.34 2.58
C LEU A 11 22.81 -2.19 2.90
N TYR A 12 22.41 -2.50 4.14
CA TYR A 12 21.04 -2.29 4.61
C TYR A 12 20.68 -0.80 4.62
N ALA A 13 21.58 0.08 5.10
CA ALA A 13 21.35 1.52 5.16
C ALA A 13 21.23 2.18 3.77
N ALA A 14 22.07 1.76 2.81
CA ALA A 14 22.04 2.27 1.44
C ALA A 14 20.77 1.83 0.67
N PHE A 15 20.31 0.59 0.87
CA PHE A 15 19.05 0.10 0.31
C PHE A 15 17.83 0.82 0.91
N HIS A 16 17.91 1.24 2.17
CA HIS A 16 16.87 2.08 2.79
C HIS A 16 16.87 3.51 2.24
N HIS A 17 18.03 4.13 1.99
CA HIS A 17 18.09 5.52 1.50
C HIS A 17 17.53 5.69 0.08
N ILE A 18 17.88 4.82 -0.87
CA ILE A 18 17.37 4.89 -2.25
C ILE A 18 15.84 4.75 -2.32
N ARG A 19 15.25 4.06 -1.34
CA ARG A 19 13.80 3.84 -1.26
C ARG A 19 13.01 5.03 -0.76
N VAL A 20 13.62 5.90 0.05
CA VAL A 20 12.95 7.08 0.60
C VAL A 20 12.79 8.16 -0.48
N ASP A 21 13.83 8.39 -1.29
CA ASP A 21 13.79 9.42 -2.34
C ASP A 21 12.80 9.07 -3.46
N ALA A 22 12.72 7.80 -3.89
CA ALA A 22 11.75 7.36 -4.89
C ALA A 22 10.29 7.36 -4.39
N GLN A 23 10.08 7.32 -3.08
CA GLN A 23 8.74 7.43 -2.49
C GLN A 23 8.21 8.87 -2.56
N GLU A 24 9.05 9.90 -2.41
CA GLU A 24 8.60 11.31 -2.45
C GLU A 24 8.00 11.71 -3.81
N ASP A 25 8.65 11.34 -4.91
CA ASP A 25 8.13 11.59 -6.27
C ASP A 25 6.81 10.85 -6.52
N SER A 26 6.73 9.60 -6.05
CA SER A 26 5.51 8.80 -6.17
C SER A 26 4.35 9.41 -5.38
N VAL A 27 4.64 9.99 -4.20
CA VAL A 27 3.63 10.68 -3.38
C VAL A 27 3.10 11.91 -4.09
N ALA A 28 3.97 12.72 -4.69
CA ALA A 28 3.56 13.89 -5.46
C ALA A 28 2.64 13.52 -6.64
N ILE A 29 2.96 12.43 -7.36
CA ILE A 29 2.12 11.95 -8.47
C ILE A 29 0.74 11.51 -7.98
N ILE A 30 0.66 10.76 -6.88
CA ILE A 30 -0.62 10.31 -6.32
C ILE A 30 -1.43 11.49 -5.78
N ALA A 31 -0.78 12.43 -5.09
CA ALA A 31 -1.42 13.63 -4.58
C ALA A 31 -2.01 14.50 -5.70
N GLN A 32 -1.26 14.68 -6.80
CA GLN A 32 -1.75 15.37 -8.01
C GLN A 32 -2.99 14.69 -8.58
N ARG A 33 -3.00 13.35 -8.68
CA ARG A 33 -4.15 12.60 -9.19
C ARG A 33 -5.38 12.69 -8.30
N LEU A 34 -5.18 12.79 -6.99
CA LEU A 34 -6.25 12.94 -6.02
C LEU A 34 -6.70 14.39 -5.84
N GLY A 35 -5.96 15.37 -6.39
CA GLY A 35 -6.25 16.80 -6.26
C GLY A 35 -6.05 17.32 -4.83
N VAL A 36 -5.11 16.74 -4.08
CA VAL A 36 -4.87 17.05 -2.66
C VAL A 36 -3.47 17.60 -2.45
N ASP A 37 -3.29 18.40 -1.39
CA ASP A 37 -1.97 18.79 -0.92
C ASP A 37 -1.35 17.65 -0.10
N PRO A 38 -0.24 17.02 -0.55
CA PRO A 38 0.40 15.92 0.17
C PRO A 38 0.96 16.32 1.55
N ARG A 39 1.11 17.62 1.84
CA ARG A 39 1.53 18.12 3.16
C ARG A 39 0.41 18.12 4.18
N LEU A 40 -0.84 18.11 3.71
CA LEU A 40 -2.04 18.21 4.53
C LEU A 40 -2.87 16.92 4.49
N ASP A 41 -2.67 16.09 3.47
CA ASP A 41 -3.34 14.81 3.28
C ASP A 41 -2.33 13.67 3.28
N ILE A 42 -2.47 12.76 4.25
CA ILE A 42 -1.58 11.61 4.42
C ILE A 42 -1.91 10.45 3.44
N ARG A 43 -3.08 10.46 2.79
CA ARG A 43 -3.55 9.36 1.93
C ARG A 43 -2.59 9.04 0.78
N PRO A 44 -2.02 10.02 0.05
CA PRO A 44 -1.02 9.76 -0.98
C PRO A 44 0.23 9.05 -0.44
N ALA A 45 0.72 9.47 0.74
CA ALA A 45 1.88 8.86 1.40
C ALA A 45 1.59 7.40 1.82
N VAL A 46 0.43 7.16 2.43
CA VAL A 46 0.00 5.80 2.83
C VAL A 46 -0.14 4.88 1.62
N ALA A 47 -0.74 5.35 0.53
CA ALA A 47 -0.92 4.57 -0.69
C ALA A 47 0.43 4.12 -1.29
N VAL A 48 1.40 5.04 -1.38
CA VAL A 48 2.74 4.74 -1.88
C VAL A 48 3.49 3.78 -0.96
N ALA A 49 3.41 3.98 0.36
CA ALA A 49 4.04 3.11 1.34
C ALA A 49 3.48 1.68 1.27
N ALA A 50 2.16 1.54 1.15
CA ALA A 50 1.48 0.26 1.03
C ALA A 50 1.89 -0.49 -0.25
N GLY A 51 1.91 0.19 -1.40
CA GLY A 51 2.37 -0.40 -2.67
C GLY A 51 3.84 -0.83 -2.61
N ALA A 52 4.71 -0.03 -2.01
CA ALA A 52 6.11 -0.39 -1.80
C ALA A 52 6.26 -1.63 -0.89
N GLY A 53 5.45 -1.73 0.16
CA GLY A 53 5.40 -2.91 1.04
C GLY A 53 4.98 -4.19 0.29
N ALA A 54 3.97 -4.10 -0.57
CA ALA A 54 3.51 -5.21 -1.40
C ALA A 54 4.62 -5.72 -2.35
N LEU A 55 5.34 -4.80 -3.01
CA LEU A 55 6.46 -5.15 -3.88
C LEU A 55 7.59 -5.86 -3.12
N LEU A 56 7.93 -5.38 -1.92
CA LEU A 56 8.92 -6.03 -1.07
C LEU A 56 8.49 -7.46 -0.66
N ALA A 57 7.22 -7.63 -0.29
CA ALA A 57 6.68 -8.93 0.07
C ALA A 57 6.76 -9.92 -1.11
N ALA A 58 6.41 -9.47 -2.33
CA ALA A 58 6.53 -10.25 -3.55
C ALA A 58 7.98 -10.64 -3.85
N GLN A 59 8.92 -9.70 -3.73
CA GLN A 59 10.34 -9.96 -3.94
C GLN A 59 10.91 -10.95 -2.91
N ALA A 60 10.54 -10.81 -1.65
CA ALA A 60 10.97 -11.72 -0.59
C ALA A 60 10.43 -13.15 -0.81
N ALA A 61 9.17 -13.27 -1.26
CA ALA A 61 8.59 -14.56 -1.63
C ALA A 61 9.30 -15.18 -2.84
N TRP A 62 9.61 -14.37 -3.86
CA TRP A 62 10.34 -14.80 -5.04
C TRP A 62 11.75 -15.31 -4.70
N ALA A 63 12.50 -14.58 -3.88
CA ALA A 63 13.85 -14.95 -3.45
C ALA A 63 13.88 -16.28 -2.67
N ARG A 64 12.80 -16.63 -1.96
CA ARG A 64 12.66 -17.93 -1.26
C ARG A 64 12.19 -19.06 -2.18
N GLY A 65 11.40 -18.75 -3.20
CA GLY A 65 10.67 -19.74 -4.02
C GLY A 65 11.48 -20.44 -5.11
N GLY A 66 12.72 -19.99 -5.41
CA GLY A 66 13.65 -20.67 -6.32
C GLY A 66 13.23 -20.75 -7.80
N HIS A 67 12.09 -20.18 -8.17
CA HIS A 67 11.57 -20.19 -9.54
C HIS A 67 11.64 -18.77 -10.13
N PRO A 68 12.61 -18.49 -11.02
CA PRO A 68 12.86 -17.14 -11.53
C PRO A 68 11.66 -16.53 -12.27
N ASP A 69 10.84 -17.34 -12.94
CA ASP A 69 9.73 -16.87 -13.78
C ASP A 69 8.46 -16.49 -13.01
N ASN A 70 8.45 -16.59 -11.68
CA ASN A 70 7.26 -16.38 -10.86
C ASN A 70 7.09 -14.93 -10.35
N LEU A 71 8.01 -14.01 -10.64
CA LEU A 71 7.98 -12.66 -10.07
C LEU A 71 6.74 -11.84 -10.50
N PRO A 72 6.35 -11.75 -11.79
CA PRO A 72 5.17 -10.98 -12.19
C PRO A 72 3.87 -11.49 -11.52
N ARG A 73 3.74 -12.81 -11.40
CA ARG A 73 2.62 -13.46 -10.71
C ARG A 73 2.60 -13.09 -9.22
N LEU A 74 3.74 -13.11 -8.55
CA LEU A 74 3.85 -12.75 -7.13
C LEU A 74 3.56 -11.28 -6.87
N ILE A 75 3.95 -10.40 -7.80
CA ILE A 75 3.59 -8.97 -7.74
C ILE A 75 2.07 -8.81 -7.81
N GLY A 76 1.41 -9.46 -8.78
CA GLY A 76 -0.06 -9.44 -8.87
C GLY A 76 -0.73 -9.90 -7.58
N GLN A 77 -0.30 -11.05 -7.05
CA GLN A 77 -0.81 -11.60 -5.78
C GLN A 77 -0.64 -10.65 -4.60
N ALA A 78 0.48 -9.92 -4.51
CA ALA A 78 0.72 -8.99 -3.42
C ALA A 78 -0.21 -7.76 -3.50
N PHE A 79 -0.47 -7.24 -4.69
CA PHE A 79 -1.41 -6.13 -4.89
C PHE A 79 -2.88 -6.55 -4.72
N ASP A 80 -3.23 -7.77 -5.15
CA ASP A 80 -4.56 -8.34 -4.90
C ASP A 80 -4.83 -8.47 -3.40
N ALA A 81 -3.86 -9.00 -2.63
CA ALA A 81 -3.96 -9.11 -1.19
C ALA A 81 -4.09 -7.73 -0.52
N LEU A 82 -3.26 -6.76 -0.92
CA LEU A 82 -3.34 -5.39 -0.40
C LEU A 82 -4.71 -4.75 -0.65
N SER A 83 -5.25 -4.93 -1.86
CA SER A 83 -6.52 -4.33 -2.26
C SER A 83 -7.72 -5.01 -1.58
N GLY A 84 -7.69 -6.34 -1.45
CA GLY A 84 -8.71 -7.12 -0.77
C GLY A 84 -8.84 -6.76 0.72
N GLU A 85 -7.71 -6.63 1.43
CA GLU A 85 -7.71 -6.20 2.83
C GLU A 85 -8.26 -4.77 2.98
N LEU A 86 -7.79 -3.83 2.14
CA LEU A 86 -8.26 -2.44 2.20
C LEU A 86 -9.77 -2.32 1.98
N LEU A 87 -10.32 -3.04 1.01
CA LEU A 87 -11.76 -3.08 0.70
C LEU A 87 -12.57 -3.73 1.83
N THR A 88 -12.00 -4.71 2.53
CA THR A 88 -12.63 -5.36 3.69
C THR A 88 -12.65 -4.43 4.91
N GLN A 89 -11.64 -3.57 5.06
CA GLN A 89 -11.56 -2.60 6.15
C GLN A 89 -12.38 -1.32 5.94
N HIS A 90 -12.90 -1.06 4.73
CA HIS A 90 -13.87 0.00 4.49
C HIS A 90 -15.24 -0.50 4.95
N PRO A 91 -15.79 -0.05 6.10
CA PRO A 91 -17.16 -0.36 6.40
C PRO A 91 -17.97 0.34 5.33
N ALA A 92 -18.63 -0.43 4.46
CA ALA A 92 -19.68 0.10 3.61
C ALA A 92 -20.63 0.86 4.54
N GLY A 93 -20.67 2.19 4.39
CA GLY A 93 -21.50 3.07 5.18
C GLY A 93 -22.96 2.73 4.95
N ALA A 94 -23.48 1.74 5.67
CA ALA A 94 -24.88 1.49 5.83
C ALA A 94 -25.28 2.07 7.20
N ALA A 95 -25.37 3.39 7.26
CA ALA A 95 -26.31 4.01 8.16
C ALA A 95 -27.65 4.13 7.39
N PRO A 96 -28.63 3.23 7.59
CA PRO A 96 -29.99 3.58 7.26
C PRO A 96 -30.39 4.72 8.19
N HIS A 97 -30.37 5.94 7.66
CA HIS A 97 -31.11 7.04 8.24
C HIS A 97 -32.58 6.60 8.27
N SER A 98 -33.02 6.03 9.38
CA SER A 98 -34.44 5.98 9.73
C SER A 98 -34.85 7.42 10.04
N THR A 99 -35.15 8.15 8.98
CA THR A 99 -35.95 9.36 9.04
C THR A 99 -37.34 8.92 9.52
N THR A 100 -37.59 8.99 10.84
CA THR A 100 -38.93 8.89 11.42
C THR A 100 -39.67 10.24 11.27
N GLU A 101 -39.55 10.91 10.12
CA GLU A 101 -40.48 12.01 9.82
C GLU A 101 -41.84 11.41 9.46
N GLY A 102 -42.85 11.72 10.29
CA GLY A 102 -44.25 11.67 9.90
C GLY A 102 -45.14 10.76 10.74
N ASN A 103 -45.52 11.20 11.94
CA ASN A 103 -46.94 11.16 12.29
C ASN A 103 -47.31 12.40 13.10
N ALA A 104 -47.75 13.43 12.36
CA ALA A 104 -48.42 14.60 12.89
C ALA A 104 -49.86 14.24 13.29
N THR A 105 -50.33 14.90 14.35
CA THR A 105 -51.74 15.33 14.58
C THR A 105 -52.84 14.26 14.74
N SER A 106 -53.29 14.04 15.98
CA SER A 106 -54.62 14.46 16.48
C SER A 106 -54.71 14.28 17.99
#